data_AF-K2CN65-F1
#
_entry.id   AF-K2CN65-F1
#
_cell.length_a   1.000
_cell.length_b   1.000
_cell.length_c   1.000
_cell.angle_alpha   90.00
_cell.angle_beta   90.00
_cell.angle_gamma   90.00
#
_symmetry.space_group_name_H-M   'P 1'
#
loop_
_entity.id
_entity.type
_entity.pdbx_description
1 polymer ?
#
loop_
_entity_poly.entity_id
_entity_poly.type
_entity_poly.pdbx_seq_one_letter_code
_entity_poly.pdbx_strand_id
1 'polypeptide(L)'
;MVSKGLLSESIEKINKKYSIIGGISLYFLSFLTVIAALIFGKRSAKRTNLGIEKLGEAISLKNFLTSQDEQLDFQAENQMFFEKLLPYATAFGVEDIWVKRFADLEFRNPDWYEGEYYSALAFTSFSSSFSSGIQSASMSATRSSRGFSSGGGGGGSSGGGGGGGGGGSW
;
A
#
# COMPACT_ATOMS: atom_id res chain seq x y z
N MET A 1 34.80 -56.80 10.55
CA MET A 1 33.51 -56.50 9.89
C MET A 1 32.36 -56.28 10.87
N VAL A 2 32.29 -56.97 12.02
CA VAL A 2 31.17 -56.89 12.99
C VAL A 2 30.97 -55.50 13.61
N SER A 3 32.04 -54.80 14.01
CA SER A 3 31.95 -53.49 14.68
C SER A 3 31.32 -52.40 13.81
N LYS A 4 31.53 -52.41 12.48
CA LYS A 4 30.94 -51.42 11.57
C LYS A 4 29.41 -51.54 11.49
N GLY A 5 28.87 -52.77 11.55
CA GLY A 5 27.43 -53.03 11.55
C GLY A 5 26.75 -52.57 12.85
N LEU A 6 27.40 -52.78 14.00
CA LEU A 6 26.90 -52.30 15.30
C LEU A 6 26.89 -50.77 15.38
N LEU A 7 27.92 -50.13 14.83
CA LEU A 7 27.99 -48.68 14.76
C LEU A 7 26.91 -48.11 13.83
N SER A 8 26.70 -48.69 12.64
CA SER A 8 25.65 -48.22 11.73
C SER A 8 24.24 -48.39 12.32
N GLU A 9 23.97 -49.51 13.00
CA GLU A 9 22.67 -49.75 13.65
C GLU A 9 22.42 -48.75 14.79
N SER A 10 23.47 -48.39 15.55
CA SER A 10 23.36 -47.37 16.60
C SER A 10 23.11 -45.97 16.04
N ILE A 11 23.78 -45.61 14.95
CA ILE A 11 23.62 -44.30 14.27
C ILE A 11 22.22 -44.18 13.67
N GLU A 12 21.70 -45.24 13.05
CA GLU A 12 20.35 -45.26 12.49
C GLU A 12 19.27 -45.12 13.58
N LYS A 13 19.45 -45.79 14.73
CA LYS A 13 18.57 -45.62 15.91
C LYS A 13 18.61 -44.18 16.44
N ILE A 14 19.78 -43.55 16.46
CA ILE A 14 19.95 -42.16 16.90
C ILE A 14 19.25 -41.20 15.92
N ASN A 15 19.49 -41.35 14.61
CA ASN A 15 18.85 -40.53 13.58
C ASN A 15 17.33 -40.70 13.55
N LYS A 16 16.83 -41.93 13.74
CA LYS A 16 15.39 -42.20 13.85
C LYS A 16 14.76 -41.50 15.06
N LYS A 17 15.43 -41.49 16.22
CA LYS A 17 14.98 -40.73 17.40
C LYS A 17 14.90 -39.23 17.11
N TYR A 18 15.95 -38.63 16.53
CA TYR A 18 15.96 -37.20 16.20
C TYR A 18 14.92 -36.82 15.13
N SER A 19 14.68 -37.68 14.13
CA SER A 19 13.62 -37.49 13.15
C SER A 19 12.22 -37.49 13.78
N ILE A 20 11.96 -38.40 14.72
CA ILE A 20 10.71 -38.45 15.49
C ILE A 20 10.54 -37.18 16.35
N ILE A 21 11.60 -36.78 17.07
CA ILE A 21 11.62 -35.54 17.86
C ILE A 21 11.40 -34.29 16.98
N GLY A 22 12.00 -34.25 15.80
CA GLY A 22 11.80 -33.18 14.82
C GLY A 22 10.36 -33.10 14.31
N GLY A 23 9.75 -34.25 13.98
CA GLY A 23 8.35 -34.33 13.56
C GLY A 23 7.37 -33.88 14.65
N ILE A 24 7.63 -34.28 15.91
CA ILE A 24 6.83 -33.85 17.07
C ILE A 24 6.96 -32.33 17.26
N SER A 25 8.17 -31.77 17.17
CA SER A 25 8.43 -30.33 17.26
C SER A 25 7.67 -29.52 16.19
N LEU A 26 7.66 -30.00 14.94
CA LEU A 26 6.92 -29.37 13.83
C LEU A 26 5.40 -29.35 14.06
N TYR A 27 4.85 -30.44 14.62
CA TYR A 27 3.42 -30.50 14.96
C TYR A 27 3.07 -29.50 16.06
N PHE A 28 3.87 -29.42 17.13
CA PHE A 28 3.65 -28.45 18.21
C PHE A 28 3.77 -27.00 17.73
N LEU A 29 4.71 -26.70 16.83
CA LEU A 29 4.85 -25.37 16.24
C LEU A 29 3.63 -25.00 15.38
N SER A 30 3.12 -25.95 14.59
CA SER A 30 1.90 -25.76 13.78
C SER A 30 0.65 -25.59 14.66
N PHE A 31 0.61 -26.27 15.80
CA PHE A 31 -0.48 -26.12 16.76
C PHE A 31 -0.49 -24.71 17.39
N LEU A 32 0.68 -24.18 17.72
CA LEU A 32 0.83 -22.81 18.25
C LEU A 32 0.32 -21.75 17.25
N THR A 33 0.62 -21.91 15.96
CA THR A 33 0.17 -20.95 14.93
C THR A 33 -1.33 -21.01 14.71
N VAL A 34 -1.95 -22.18 14.78
CA VAL A 34 -3.42 -22.33 14.72
C VAL A 34 -4.09 -21.66 15.91
N ILE A 35 -3.56 -21.83 17.13
CA ILE A 35 -4.08 -21.15 18.32
C ILE A 35 -3.96 -19.64 18.17
N ALA A 36 -2.80 -19.14 17.72
CA ALA A 36 -2.61 -17.72 17.45
C ALA A 36 -3.63 -17.23 16.40
N ALA A 37 -3.82 -17.95 15.29
CA ALA A 37 -4.79 -17.61 14.26
C ALA A 37 -6.24 -17.57 14.79
N LEU A 38 -6.62 -18.45 15.72
CA LEU A 38 -7.94 -18.44 16.35
C LEU A 38 -8.12 -17.23 17.28
N ILE A 39 -7.08 -16.85 18.04
CA ILE A 39 -7.10 -15.68 18.93
C ILE A 39 -7.16 -14.39 18.11
N PHE A 40 -6.28 -14.24 17.12
CA PHE A 40 -6.20 -13.06 16.26
C PHE A 40 -7.40 -12.96 15.31
N GLY A 41 -7.86 -14.09 14.75
CA GLY A 41 -9.01 -14.14 13.84
C GLY A 41 -10.33 -13.74 14.51
N LYS A 42 -10.55 -14.15 15.78
CA LYS A 42 -11.73 -13.69 16.54
C LYS A 42 -11.67 -12.21 16.91
N ARG A 43 -10.46 -11.64 17.00
CA ARG A 43 -10.25 -10.25 17.41
C ARG A 43 -10.20 -9.28 16.21
N SER A 44 -9.89 -9.74 14.99
CA SER A 44 -9.62 -8.87 13.84
C SER A 44 -10.86 -8.32 13.10
N ALA A 45 -12.08 -8.73 13.41
CA ALA A 45 -13.24 -8.45 12.55
C ALA A 45 -14.34 -7.57 13.15
N LYS A 46 -14.15 -6.95 14.33
CA LYS A 46 -15.18 -6.05 14.88
C LYS A 46 -14.82 -4.61 14.58
N ARG A 47 -15.40 -4.05 13.50
CA ARG A 47 -15.43 -2.60 13.29
C ARG A 47 -16.03 -1.98 14.56
N THR A 48 -15.29 -1.08 15.19
CA THR A 48 -15.75 -0.37 16.39
C THR A 48 -16.95 0.51 16.02
N ASN A 49 -17.82 0.82 16.98
CA ASN A 49 -18.94 1.75 16.73
C ASN A 49 -18.45 3.10 16.18
N LEU A 50 -17.33 3.60 16.73
CA LEU A 50 -16.63 4.79 16.22
C LEU A 50 -16.16 4.62 14.77
N GLY A 51 -15.66 3.44 14.39
CA GLY A 51 -15.22 3.18 13.02
C GLY A 51 -16.37 3.22 12.01
N ILE A 52 -17.57 2.78 12.41
CA ILE A 52 -18.78 2.84 11.57
C ILE A 52 -19.23 4.29 11.40
N GLU A 53 -19.22 5.08 12.48
CA GLU A 53 -19.56 6.50 12.45
C GLU A 53 -18.62 7.29 11.52
N LYS A 54 -17.30 7.13 11.67
CA LYS A 54 -16.31 7.80 10.81
C LYS A 54 -16.35 7.35 9.36
N LEU A 55 -16.67 6.08 9.12
CA LEU A 55 -16.92 5.59 7.77
C LEU A 55 -18.18 6.24 7.17
N GLY A 56 -19.24 6.42 7.96
CA GLY A 56 -20.45 7.13 7.55
C GLY A 56 -20.15 8.58 7.17
N GLU A 57 -19.40 9.31 7.99
CA GLU A 57 -18.93 10.66 7.70
C GLU A 57 -18.14 10.69 6.37
N ALA A 58 -17.18 9.78 6.18
CA ALA A 58 -16.38 9.71 4.96
C ALA A 58 -17.22 9.40 3.70
N ILE A 59 -18.22 8.52 3.80
CA ILE A 59 -19.14 8.22 2.69
C ILE A 59 -20.00 9.44 2.37
N SER A 60 -20.53 10.13 3.38
CA SER A 60 -21.34 11.33 3.16
C SER A 60 -20.53 12.44 2.47
N LEU A 61 -19.27 12.63 2.85
CA LEU A 61 -18.35 13.57 2.21
C LEU A 61 -18.03 13.16 0.76
N LYS A 62 -17.75 11.88 0.51
CA LYS A 62 -17.54 11.37 -0.86
C LYS A 62 -18.77 11.63 -1.73
N ASN A 63 -19.97 11.37 -1.21
CA ASN A 63 -21.22 11.61 -1.92
C ASN A 63 -21.39 13.09 -2.22
N PHE A 64 -21.10 13.99 -1.28
CA PHE A 64 -21.10 15.44 -1.50
C PHE A 64 -20.12 15.88 -2.60
N LEU A 65 -18.90 15.35 -2.61
CA LEU A 65 -17.91 15.63 -3.66
C LEU A 65 -18.32 15.06 -5.04
N THR A 66 -19.20 14.06 -5.06
CA THR A 66 -19.66 13.39 -6.30
C THR A 66 -21.03 13.89 -6.79
N SER A 67 -21.88 14.48 -5.92
CA SER A 67 -23.24 14.96 -6.24
C SER A 67 -23.24 16.26 -7.05
N GLN A 68 -23.73 16.24 -8.28
CA GLN A 68 -23.74 17.39 -9.21
C GLN A 68 -24.86 18.41 -8.95
N ASP A 69 -25.26 18.60 -7.68
CA ASP A 69 -26.39 19.46 -7.34
C ASP A 69 -26.01 20.96 -7.44
N GLU A 70 -26.68 21.66 -8.36
CA GLU A 70 -26.52 23.10 -8.65
C GLU A 70 -26.77 24.01 -7.43
N GLN A 71 -27.55 23.54 -6.45
CA GLN A 71 -27.79 24.29 -5.21
C GLN A 71 -26.54 24.40 -4.32
N LEU A 72 -25.54 23.53 -4.53
CA LEU A 72 -24.24 23.61 -3.87
C LEU A 72 -23.28 24.57 -4.59
N ASP A 73 -23.53 24.88 -5.87
CA ASP A 73 -22.68 25.78 -6.66
C ASP A 73 -22.65 27.20 -6.10
N PHE A 74 -23.79 27.69 -5.57
CA PHE A 74 -23.88 29.01 -4.95
C PHE A 74 -23.00 29.17 -3.70
N GLN A 75 -22.70 28.09 -2.98
CA GLN A 75 -21.76 28.12 -1.83
C GLN A 75 -20.31 27.80 -2.26
N ALA A 76 -20.17 27.05 -3.35
CA ALA A 76 -18.92 26.61 -3.96
C ALA A 76 -18.23 27.70 -4.81
N GLU A 77 -18.89 28.81 -5.14
CA GLU A 77 -18.28 29.98 -5.79
C GLU A 77 -17.08 30.57 -5.01
N ASN A 78 -16.86 30.15 -3.77
CA ASN A 78 -15.69 30.50 -2.98
C ASN A 78 -14.50 29.58 -3.29
N GLN A 79 -13.47 30.13 -3.92
CA GLN A 79 -12.15 29.50 -4.13
C GLN A 79 -11.60 28.80 -2.87
N MET A 80 -11.88 29.33 -1.68
CA MET A 80 -11.47 28.71 -0.41
C MET A 80 -12.05 27.30 -0.17
N PHE A 81 -13.26 27.01 -0.66
CA PHE A 81 -13.86 25.68 -0.51
C PHE A 81 -13.21 24.67 -1.46
N PHE A 82 -12.92 25.11 -2.69
CA PHE A 82 -12.18 24.30 -3.65
C PHE A 82 -10.83 23.87 -3.07
N GLU A 83 -10.03 24.83 -2.60
CA GLU A 83 -8.68 24.57 -2.06
C GLU A 83 -8.69 23.65 -0.82
N LYS A 84 -9.69 23.82 0.07
CA LYS A 84 -9.81 22.99 1.29
C LYS A 84 -10.24 21.56 1.01
N LEU A 85 -11.12 21.35 0.03
CA LEU A 85 -11.73 20.05 -0.24
C LEU A 85 -11.00 19.26 -1.32
N LEU A 86 -10.14 19.89 -2.12
CA LEU A 86 -9.36 19.24 -3.17
C LEU A 86 -8.51 18.06 -2.67
N PRO A 87 -7.76 18.15 -1.53
CA PRO A 87 -7.00 17.02 -1.02
C PRO A 87 -7.88 15.81 -0.64
N TYR A 88 -9.10 16.08 -0.16
CA TYR A 88 -10.07 15.03 0.18
C TYR A 88 -10.63 14.38 -1.09
N ALA A 89 -10.91 15.17 -2.14
CA ALA A 89 -11.34 14.64 -3.44
C ALA A 89 -10.26 13.72 -4.05
N THR A 90 -8.99 14.13 -4.00
CA THR A 90 -7.86 13.29 -4.42
C THR A 90 -7.73 12.01 -3.58
N ALA A 91 -7.93 12.11 -2.25
CA ALA A 91 -7.91 10.92 -1.39
C ALA A 91 -9.04 9.92 -1.71
N PHE A 92 -10.18 10.41 -2.20
CA PHE A 92 -11.31 9.58 -2.63
C PHE A 92 -11.26 9.17 -4.12
N GLY A 93 -10.34 9.72 -4.92
CA GLY A 93 -10.23 9.47 -6.36
C GLY A 93 -11.36 10.11 -7.19
N VAL A 94 -11.95 11.22 -6.72
CA VAL A 94 -13.05 11.94 -7.39
C VAL A 94 -12.66 13.37 -7.78
N GLU A 95 -11.36 13.66 -7.84
CA GLU A 95 -10.79 14.97 -8.16
C GLU A 95 -11.22 15.49 -9.54
N ASP A 96 -11.34 14.62 -10.54
CA ASP A 96 -11.73 15.04 -11.90
C ASP A 96 -13.17 15.57 -11.95
N ILE A 97 -14.07 14.94 -11.20
CA ILE A 97 -15.48 15.36 -11.08
C ILE A 97 -15.54 16.67 -10.30
N TRP A 98 -14.76 16.76 -9.22
CA TRP A 98 -14.71 17.95 -8.39
C TRP A 98 -14.15 19.15 -9.16
N VAL A 99 -13.00 19.02 -9.83
CA VAL A 99 -12.36 20.11 -10.58
C VAL A 99 -13.20 20.60 -11.76
N LYS A 100 -13.91 19.70 -12.45
CA LYS A 100 -14.82 20.09 -13.53
C LYS A 100 -15.94 21.03 -13.07
N ARG A 101 -16.41 20.92 -11.82
CA ARG A 101 -17.44 21.84 -11.30
C ARG A 101 -16.95 23.26 -11.12
N PHE A 102 -15.67 23.42 -10.82
CA PHE A 102 -15.05 24.72 -10.56
C PHE A 102 -14.27 25.20 -11.79
N ALA A 103 -14.44 24.56 -12.96
CA ALA A 103 -13.71 24.90 -14.17
C ALA A 103 -14.08 26.30 -14.71
N ASP A 104 -15.30 26.75 -14.44
CA ASP A 104 -15.82 28.05 -14.87
C ASP A 104 -15.54 29.18 -13.86
N LEU A 105 -14.91 28.87 -12.72
CA LEU A 105 -14.53 29.88 -11.71
C LEU A 105 -13.17 30.50 -12.07
N GLU A 106 -13.11 31.83 -12.03
CA GLU A 106 -11.85 32.57 -12.14
C GLU A 106 -11.03 32.38 -10.85
N PHE A 107 -10.08 31.45 -10.87
CA PHE A 107 -9.14 31.26 -9.77
C PHE A 107 -8.20 32.47 -9.65
N ARG A 108 -8.22 33.14 -8.50
CA ARG A 108 -7.19 34.12 -8.15
C ARG A 108 -5.92 33.36 -7.75
N ASN A 109 -4.76 33.71 -8.31
CA ASN A 109 -3.50 33.13 -7.86
C ASN A 109 -3.35 33.30 -6.34
N PRO A 110 -2.98 32.23 -5.60
CA PRO A 110 -2.79 32.35 -4.16
C PRO A 110 -1.58 33.23 -3.84
N ASP A 111 -1.65 33.98 -2.74
CA ASP A 111 -0.63 35.00 -2.38
C ASP A 111 0.80 34.44 -2.24
N TRP A 112 0.94 33.13 -2.04
CA TRP A 112 2.24 32.45 -1.93
C TRP A 112 2.84 32.02 -3.28
N TYR A 113 2.06 32.05 -4.37
CA TYR A 113 2.48 31.57 -5.69
C TYR A 113 2.67 32.75 -6.65
N GLU A 114 3.93 33.10 -6.91
CA GLU A 114 4.30 34.04 -7.96
C GLU A 114 4.57 33.27 -9.27
N GLY A 115 3.61 33.34 -10.20
CA GLY A 115 3.71 32.75 -11.54
C GLY A 115 2.55 33.23 -12.43
N GLU A 116 2.81 33.40 -13.73
CA GLU A 116 1.87 34.10 -14.63
C GLU A 116 0.52 33.38 -14.84
N TYR A 117 0.43 32.06 -14.61
CA TYR A 117 -0.82 31.30 -14.82
C TYR A 117 -0.97 30.12 -13.87
N TYR A 118 -1.95 30.17 -12.96
CA TYR A 118 -2.42 29.01 -12.18
C TYR A 118 -3.57 28.33 -12.94
N SER A 119 -3.35 27.11 -13.44
CA SER A 119 -4.40 26.29 -14.07
C SER A 119 -4.75 25.10 -13.18
N ALA A 120 -6.01 25.01 -12.73
CA ALA A 120 -6.50 23.89 -11.94
C ALA A 120 -6.28 22.54 -12.63
N LEU A 121 -6.38 22.48 -13.97
CA LEU A 121 -6.14 21.27 -14.78
C LEU A 121 -4.67 20.84 -14.80
N ALA A 122 -3.73 21.79 -14.76
CA ALA A 122 -2.31 21.46 -14.66
C ALA A 122 -1.98 20.89 -13.27
N PHE A 123 -2.59 21.45 -12.22
CA PHE A 123 -2.42 20.96 -10.86
C PHE A 123 -3.03 19.56 -10.65
N THR A 124 -4.20 19.26 -11.21
CA THR A 124 -4.79 17.91 -11.12
C THR A 124 -3.91 16.87 -11.80
N SER A 125 -3.36 17.18 -12.98
CA SER A 125 -2.46 16.30 -13.71
C SER A 125 -1.19 15.99 -12.91
N PHE A 126 -0.63 17.02 -12.25
CA PHE A 126 0.51 16.85 -11.34
C PHE A 126 0.16 16.01 -10.11
N SER A 127 -0.97 16.31 -9.45
CA SER A 127 -1.44 15.59 -8.26
C SER A 127 -1.71 14.11 -8.56
N SER A 128 -2.35 13.80 -9.69
CA SER A 128 -2.62 12.43 -10.13
C SER A 128 -1.32 11.65 -10.41
N SER A 129 -0.35 12.28 -11.06
CA SER A 129 0.98 11.69 -11.31
C SER A 129 1.73 11.43 -10.00
N PHE A 130 1.66 12.37 -9.06
CA PHE A 130 2.28 12.26 -7.74
C PHE A 130 1.64 11.15 -6.89
N SER A 131 0.30 11.10 -6.85
CA SER A 131 -0.46 10.05 -6.17
C SER A 131 -0.13 8.67 -6.73
N SER A 132 -0.09 8.54 -8.06
CA SER A 132 0.31 7.30 -8.76
C SER A 132 1.75 6.87 -8.43
N GLY A 133 2.67 7.82 -8.29
CA GLY A 133 4.04 7.58 -7.85
C GLY A 133 4.12 7.04 -6.41
N ILE A 134 3.39 7.64 -5.48
CA ILE A 134 3.29 7.16 -4.08
C ILE A 134 2.66 5.78 -4.01
N GLN A 135 1.60 5.53 -4.78
CA GLN A 135 0.95 4.21 -4.84
C GLN A 135 1.96 3.14 -5.30
N SER A 136 2.77 3.46 -6.31
CA SER A 136 3.80 2.56 -6.83
C SER A 136 4.94 2.31 -5.83
N ALA A 137 5.34 3.33 -5.08
CA ALA A 137 6.36 3.22 -4.03
C ALA A 137 5.86 2.41 -2.81
N SER A 138 4.62 2.62 -2.38
CA SER A 138 4.01 1.88 -1.26
C SER A 138 3.76 0.40 -1.57
N MET A 139 3.42 0.05 -2.81
CA MET A 139 3.36 -1.33 -3.28
C MET A 139 4.72 -2.02 -3.26
N SER A 140 5.81 -1.29 -3.49
CA SER A 140 7.19 -1.80 -3.41
C SER A 140 7.62 -2.09 -1.97
N ALA A 141 7.21 -1.26 -1.01
CA ALA A 141 7.48 -1.48 0.42
C ALA A 141 6.78 -2.72 1.00
N THR A 142 5.64 -3.12 0.44
CA THR A 142 4.90 -4.33 0.90
C THR A 142 5.54 -5.65 0.37
N ARG A 143 6.48 -5.58 -0.58
CA ARG A 143 7.17 -6.77 -1.12
C ARG A 143 8.33 -7.27 -0.25
N SER A 144 8.78 -6.52 0.75
CA SER A 144 9.91 -6.89 1.61
C SER A 144 9.57 -7.88 2.74
N SER A 145 8.30 -8.25 2.94
CA SER A 145 7.88 -9.19 3.98
C SER A 145 7.65 -10.63 3.50
N ARG A 146 8.05 -10.97 2.27
CA ARG A 146 7.91 -12.34 1.72
C ARG A 146 9.23 -13.11 1.79
N GLY A 147 9.33 -13.96 2.82
CA GLY A 147 10.09 -15.22 2.77
C GLY A 147 11.56 -15.15 3.16
N PHE A 148 11.87 -15.58 4.38
CA PHE A 148 13.16 -16.18 4.68
C PHE A 148 12.95 -17.60 5.19
N SER A 149 13.11 -18.58 4.29
CA SER A 149 13.43 -19.97 4.63
C SER A 149 14.38 -20.56 3.59
N SER A 150 15.65 -20.66 3.98
CA SER A 150 16.69 -21.65 3.65
C SER A 150 16.81 -22.23 2.23
N GLY A 151 17.99 -22.07 1.63
CA GLY A 151 18.46 -22.91 0.51
C GLY A 151 19.79 -22.40 -0.05
N GLY A 152 20.88 -23.14 0.19
CA GLY A 152 22.23 -22.77 -0.22
C GLY A 152 22.54 -23.03 -1.70
N GLY A 153 23.66 -22.44 -2.13
CA GLY A 153 24.50 -22.91 -3.25
C GLY A 153 24.02 -22.57 -4.66
N GLY A 154 24.86 -21.85 -5.40
CA GLY A 154 24.78 -21.82 -6.86
C GLY A 154 25.07 -20.44 -7.44
N GLY A 155 26.24 -20.28 -8.07
CA GLY A 155 26.62 -19.07 -8.77
C GLY A 155 25.80 -18.82 -10.04
N GLY A 156 25.83 -17.57 -10.50
CA GLY A 156 25.29 -17.14 -11.77
C GLY A 156 25.87 -15.77 -12.13
N SER A 157 26.76 -15.75 -13.12
CA SER A 157 27.31 -14.54 -13.72
C SER A 157 26.36 -14.07 -14.83
N SER A 158 26.05 -12.77 -14.84
CA SER A 158 25.46 -12.01 -15.95
C SER A 158 25.49 -10.55 -15.51
N GLY A 159 26.19 -9.62 -16.14
CA GLY A 159 26.12 -9.35 -17.58
C GLY A 159 24.92 -8.44 -17.82
N GLY A 160 25.15 -7.12 -17.96
CA GLY A 160 24.08 -6.17 -18.25
C GLY A 160 24.55 -4.73 -18.17
N GLY A 161 24.97 -4.18 -19.31
CA GLY A 161 25.20 -2.76 -19.49
C GLY A 161 23.88 -1.98 -19.61
N GLY A 162 23.98 -0.66 -19.41
CA GLY A 162 22.90 0.28 -19.63
C GLY A 162 23.47 1.69 -19.73
N GLY A 163 23.64 2.16 -20.96
CA GLY A 163 23.95 3.55 -21.29
C GLY A 163 22.70 4.40 -21.48
N GLY A 164 22.91 5.70 -21.58
CA GLY A 164 21.90 6.73 -21.85
C GLY A 164 22.12 7.91 -20.90
N GLY A 165 22.19 9.17 -21.31
CA GLY A 165 21.99 9.81 -22.59
C GLY A 165 21.91 11.30 -22.25
N GLY A 166 22.72 12.14 -22.90
CA GLY A 166 22.82 13.56 -22.59
C GLY A 166 21.56 14.34 -22.96
N GLY A 167 21.26 15.36 -22.16
CA GLY A 167 20.32 16.43 -22.47
C GLY A 167 21.02 17.75 -22.23
N GLY A 168 21.28 18.49 -23.31
CA GLY A 168 21.99 19.77 -23.30
C GLY A 168 21.17 20.91 -22.70
N SER A 169 21.89 21.86 -22.10
CA SER A 169 21.39 23.10 -21.54
C SER A 169 21.74 24.26 -22.46
N TRP A 170 20.73 24.85 -23.10
CA TRP A 170 20.70 26.17 -23.76
C TRP A 170 19.37 26.33 -24.48
#